data_AF-A0A8T3U7P8-F1
#
_entry.id   AF-A0A8T3U7P8-F1
#
_cell.length_a   1.000
_cell.length_b   1.000
_cell.length_c   1.000
_cell.angle_alpha   90.00
_cell.angle_beta   90.00
_cell.angle_gamma   90.00
#
_symmetry.space_group_name_H-M   'P 1'
#
loop_
_entity.id
_entity.type
_entity.pdbx_description
1 polymer ?
#
loop_
_entity_poly.entity_id
_entity_poly.type
_entity_poly.pdbx_seq_one_letter_code
_entity_poly.pdbx_strand_id
1 'polypeptide(L)'
;MIQQLKNNIYEYLNDKEIVVPAGYDKISDEYPFYYFLEDFIGANIAELEEYDRVGSIVDEIHDLAITMEPMLDTTLKDNRLRKLYKKLIKIS
;
A
#
# COMPACT_ATOMS: atom_id res chain seq x y z
N MET A 1 -10.20 -0.42 -8.28
CA MET A 1 -9.01 0.04 -7.51
C MET A 1 -8.28 -1.03 -6.72
N ILE A 2 -8.98 -1.99 -6.10
CA ILE A 2 -8.33 -3.00 -5.25
C ILE A 2 -7.25 -3.84 -5.94
N GLN A 3 -7.41 -4.16 -7.23
CA GLN A 3 -6.40 -4.91 -7.99
C GLN A 3 -5.12 -4.09 -8.18
N GLN A 4 -5.24 -2.78 -8.40
CA GLN A 4 -4.08 -1.89 -8.50
C GLN A 4 -3.32 -1.83 -7.17
N LEU A 5 -4.04 -1.72 -6.04
CA LEU A 5 -3.43 -1.78 -4.71
C LEU A 5 -2.65 -3.08 -4.50
N LYS A 6 -3.27 -4.23 -4.86
CA LYS A 6 -2.62 -5.55 -4.78
C LYS A 6 -1.35 -5.60 -5.63
N ASN A 7 -1.37 -5.04 -6.84
CA ASN A 7 -0.22 -5.03 -7.74
C ASN A 7 0.91 -4.15 -7.21
N ASN A 8 0.61 -2.92 -6.78
CA ASN A 8 1.61 -1.99 -6.24
C ASN A 8 2.35 -2.59 -5.03
N ILE A 9 1.60 -3.18 -4.09
CA ILE A 9 2.17 -3.84 -2.91
C ILE A 9 3.00 -5.07 -3.29
N TYR A 10 2.52 -5.86 -4.27
CA TYR A 10 3.25 -7.02 -4.76
C TYR A 10 4.57 -6.62 -5.42
N GLU A 11 4.57 -5.61 -6.28
CA GLU A 11 5.77 -5.14 -6.96
C GLU A 11 6.80 -4.64 -5.95
N TYR A 12 6.39 -3.80 -5.01
CA TYR A 12 7.24 -3.32 -3.92
C TYR A 12 7.86 -4.44 -3.11
N LEU A 13 7.05 -5.38 -2.59
CA LEU A 13 7.52 -6.47 -1.73
C LEU A 13 8.41 -7.51 -2.43
N ASN A 14 8.58 -7.41 -3.76
CA ASN A 14 9.41 -8.31 -4.56
C ASN A 14 10.48 -7.54 -5.35
N ASP A 15 10.82 -6.32 -4.93
CA ASP A 15 11.87 -5.49 -5.53
C ASP A 15 11.68 -5.27 -7.04
N LYS A 16 10.41 -5.13 -7.47
CA LYS A 16 10.03 -4.83 -8.86
C LYS A 16 9.73 -3.35 -9.02
N GLU A 17 9.88 -2.87 -10.25
CA GLU A 17 9.41 -1.54 -10.61
C GLU A 17 7.89 -1.45 -10.41
N ILE A 18 7.47 -0.38 -9.72
CA ILE A 18 6.06 -0.10 -9.46
C ILE A 18 5.54 0.79 -10.57
N VAL A 19 4.50 0.33 -11.27
CA VAL A 19 3.85 1.16 -12.29
C VAL A 19 2.88 2.11 -11.60
N VAL A 20 3.42 3.29 -11.23
CA VAL A 20 2.65 4.35 -10.57
C VAL A 20 1.53 4.84 -11.50
N PRO A 21 0.25 4.89 -11.05
CA PRO A 21 -0.86 5.41 -11.83
C PRO A 21 -0.69 6.89 -12.20
N ALA A 22 -1.31 7.32 -13.30
CA ALA A 22 -1.33 8.72 -13.69
C ALA A 22 -1.96 9.59 -12.59
N GLY A 23 -1.32 10.72 -12.28
CA GLY A 23 -1.75 11.64 -11.22
C GLY A 23 -0.95 11.53 -9.91
N TYR A 24 -0.01 10.59 -9.81
CA TYR A 24 0.92 10.45 -8.70
C TYR A 24 2.36 10.65 -9.15
N ASP A 25 3.22 11.09 -8.24
CA ASP A 25 4.66 11.22 -8.48
C ASP A 25 5.34 9.85 -8.52
N LYS A 26 6.44 9.76 -9.26
CA LYS A 26 7.25 8.54 -9.31
C LYS A 26 7.87 8.26 -7.94
N ILE A 27 7.99 6.97 -7.60
CA ILE A 27 8.67 6.57 -6.37
C ILE A 27 10.14 7.02 -6.42
N SER A 28 10.56 7.70 -5.35
CA SER A 28 11.89 8.29 -5.18
C SER A 28 12.25 8.36 -3.70
N ASP A 29 13.44 8.86 -3.37
CA ASP A 29 13.85 9.06 -1.97
C ASP A 29 13.00 10.14 -1.28
N GLU A 30 12.58 11.18 -2.03
CA GLU A 30 11.69 12.24 -1.54
C GLU A 30 10.20 11.84 -1.55
N TYR A 31 9.83 10.86 -2.38
CA TYR A 31 8.47 10.32 -2.49
C TYR A 31 8.51 8.78 -2.38
N PRO A 32 8.81 8.23 -1.19
CA PRO A 32 9.01 6.80 -1.01
C PRO A 32 7.69 6.03 -1.14
N PHE A 33 7.80 4.70 -1.33
CA PHE A 33 6.64 3.83 -1.54
C PHE A 33 5.53 4.00 -0.51
N TYR A 34 5.86 4.12 0.78
CA TYR A 34 4.86 4.28 1.83
C TYR A 34 4.11 5.61 1.74
N TYR A 35 4.75 6.65 1.23
CA TYR A 35 4.10 7.94 1.01
C TYR A 35 3.15 7.88 -0.20
N PHE A 36 3.59 7.22 -1.29
CA PHE A 36 2.68 6.88 -2.39
C PHE A 36 1.47 6.04 -1.93
N LEU A 37 1.70 5.06 -1.05
CA LEU A 37 0.64 4.17 -0.56
C LEU A 37 -0.39 4.94 0.28
N GLU A 38 0.06 5.89 1.09
CA GLU A 38 -0.80 6.83 1.83
C GLU A 38 -1.68 7.63 0.85
N ASP A 39 -1.08 8.35 -0.10
CA ASP A 39 -1.80 9.17 -1.08
C ASP A 39 -2.77 8.33 -1.92
N PHE A 40 -2.34 7.15 -2.37
CA PHE A 40 -3.14 6.27 -3.20
C PHE A 40 -4.36 5.73 -2.45
N ILE A 41 -4.20 5.27 -1.20
CA ILE A 41 -5.33 4.76 -0.44
C ILE A 41 -6.26 5.90 -0.02
N GLY A 42 -5.72 7.00 0.50
CA GLY A 42 -6.51 8.15 0.93
C GLY A 42 -7.38 8.73 -0.18
N ALA A 43 -6.85 8.83 -1.41
CA ALA A 43 -7.61 9.33 -2.56
C ALA A 43 -8.68 8.36 -3.07
N ASN A 44 -8.54 7.05 -2.81
CA ASN A 44 -9.40 6.00 -3.37
C ASN A 44 -10.16 5.21 -2.31
N ILE A 45 -10.23 5.69 -1.07
CA ILE A 45 -10.78 4.97 0.09
C ILE A 45 -12.20 4.45 -0.18
N ALA A 46 -13.07 5.29 -0.74
CA ALA A 46 -14.46 4.94 -1.03
C ALA A 46 -14.60 3.75 -2.01
N GLU A 47 -13.68 3.60 -2.96
CA GLU A 47 -13.68 2.49 -3.92
C GLU A 47 -12.93 1.25 -3.41
N LEU A 48 -11.99 1.44 -2.49
CA LEU A 48 -11.20 0.34 -1.91
C LEU A 48 -11.98 -0.40 -0.82
N GLU A 49 -12.90 0.27 -0.13
CA GLU A 49 -13.67 -0.26 0.99
C GLU A 49 -15.08 -0.76 0.64
N GLU A 50 -15.40 -0.92 -0.64
CA GLU A 50 -16.73 -1.37 -1.12
C GLU A 50 -17.21 -2.68 -0.47
N TYR A 51 -16.28 -3.50 0.04
CA TYR A 51 -16.56 -4.69 0.83
C TYR A 51 -15.99 -4.56 2.26
N ASP A 52 -16.82 -4.64 3.30
CA ASP A 52 -16.43 -4.50 4.72
C ASP A 52 -15.16 -5.26 5.12
N ARG A 53 -15.02 -6.52 4.67
CA ARG A 53 -13.85 -7.37 4.98
C ARG A 53 -12.57 -6.92 4.28
N VAL A 54 -12.69 -6.29 3.11
CA VAL A 54 -11.57 -5.67 2.38
C VAL A 54 -11.24 -4.34 3.05
N GLY A 55 -12.26 -3.56 3.42
CA GLY A 55 -12.10 -2.24 4.05
C GLY A 55 -11.22 -2.29 5.29
N SER A 56 -11.49 -3.21 6.23
CA SER A 56 -10.68 -3.30 7.45
C SER A 56 -9.18 -3.59 7.19
N ILE A 57 -8.85 -4.28 6.08
CA ILE A 57 -7.45 -4.54 5.72
C ILE A 57 -6.85 -3.33 5.01
N VAL A 58 -7.62 -2.62 4.19
CA VAL A 58 -7.19 -1.38 3.53
C VAL A 58 -6.88 -0.32 4.58
N ASP A 59 -7.73 -0.17 5.61
CA ASP A 59 -7.47 0.66 6.79
C ASP A 59 -6.15 0.31 7.47
N GLU A 60 -5.94 -0.98 7.80
CA GLU A 60 -4.69 -1.44 8.44
C GLU A 60 -3.45 -1.13 7.57
N ILE A 61 -3.58 -1.13 6.23
CA ILE A 61 -2.50 -0.79 5.30
C ILE A 61 -2.28 0.73 5.27
N HIS A 62 -3.35 1.52 5.29
CA HIS A 62 -3.29 2.98 5.32
C HIS A 62 -2.63 3.48 6.61
N ASP A 63 -3.01 2.94 7.77
CA ASP A 63 -2.39 3.24 9.06
C ASP A 63 -0.90 2.90 9.06
N LEU A 64 -0.53 1.77 8.44
CA LEU A 64 0.87 1.37 8.28
C LEU A 64 1.67 2.36 7.42
N ALA A 65 1.04 2.91 6.37
CA ALA A 65 1.64 3.91 5.49
C ALA A 65 1.95 5.21 6.25
N ILE A 66 0.98 5.71 7.02
CA ILE A 66 1.08 6.96 7.80
C ILE A 66 2.03 6.83 9.01
N THR A 67 2.23 5.61 9.53
CA THR A 67 3.05 5.39 10.74
C THR A 67 4.47 5.98 10.54
N MET A 68 4.88 6.91 11.40
CA MET A 68 6.25 7.46 11.36
C MET A 68 7.27 6.48 11.97
N GLU A 69 7.66 5.46 11.19
CA GLU A 69 8.92 4.73 11.44
C GLU A 69 10.08 5.47 10.75
N PRO A 70 11.34 5.32 11.22
CA PRO A 70 12.47 5.93 10.53
C PRO A 70 12.47 5.49 9.06
N MET A 71 12.39 6.45 8.13
CA MET A 71 12.29 6.17 6.69
C MET A 71 13.44 5.29 6.14
N LEU A 72 14.55 5.21 6.87
CA LEU A 72 15.75 4.47 6.49
C LEU A 72 15.71 2.96 6.81
N ASP A 73 14.80 2.51 7.68
CA ASP A 73 14.59 1.08 7.95
C ASP A 73 13.11 0.72 7.90
N THR A 74 12.67 0.23 6.74
CA THR A 74 11.29 -0.23 6.51
C THR A 74 11.08 -1.70 6.87
N THR A 75 12.08 -2.43 7.38
CA THR A 75 12.02 -3.89 7.54
C THR A 75 10.80 -4.35 8.34
N LEU A 76 10.47 -3.64 9.42
CA LEU A 76 9.31 -3.95 10.25
C LEU A 76 8.00 -3.65 9.53
N LYS A 77 7.91 -2.49 8.84
CA LYS A 77 6.78 -2.15 7.98
C LYS A 77 6.58 -3.16 6.86
N ASP A 78 7.64 -3.60 6.18
CA ASP A 78 7.56 -4.55 5.07
C ASP A 78 7.04 -5.90 5.54
N ASN A 79 7.49 -6.34 6.72
CA ASN A 79 6.98 -7.56 7.35
C ASN A 79 5.50 -7.47 7.71
N ARG A 80 5.02 -6.31 8.19
CA ARG A 80 3.61 -6.06 8.47
C ARG A 80 2.81 -6.01 7.16
N LEU A 81 3.29 -5.26 6.17
CA LEU A 81 2.68 -5.13 4.85
C LEU A 81 2.54 -6.50 4.17
N ARG A 82 3.55 -7.37 4.26
CA ARG A 82 3.48 -8.73 3.73
C ARG A 82 2.40 -9.58 4.39
N LYS A 83 2.16 -9.40 5.70
CA LYS A 83 1.06 -10.08 6.40
C LYS A 83 -0.30 -9.55 5.93
N LEU A 84 -0.45 -8.23 5.83
CA LEU A 84 -1.67 -7.57 5.36
C LEU A 84 -1.99 -7.95 3.92
N TYR A 85 -1.00 -7.89 3.03
CA TYR A 85 -1.12 -8.31 1.64
C TYR A 85 -1.59 -9.77 1.52
N LYS A 86 -1.03 -10.69 2.32
CA LYS A 86 -1.50 -12.08 2.37
C LYS A 86 -2.95 -12.21 2.83
N LYS A 87 -3.45 -11.36 3.72
CA LYS A 87 -4.88 -11.32 4.07
C LYS A 87 -5.68 -10.80 2.87
N LEU A 88 -5.22 -9.72 2.25
CA LEU A 88 -5.90 -9.02 1.15
C LEU A 88 -6.13 -9.91 -0.08
N ILE A 89 -5.14 -10.72 -0.46
CA ILE A 89 -5.26 -11.65 -1.60
C ILE A 89 -6.10 -12.90 -1.31
N LYS A 90 -6.39 -13.20 -0.04
CA LYS A 90 -7.25 -14.34 0.34
C LYS A 90 -8.74 -14.04 0.27
N ILE A 91 -9.11 -12.76 0.13
CA ILE A 91 -10.50 -12.32 0.04
C ILE A 91 -11.00 -12.30 -1.41
N SER A 92 -10.12 -12.57 -2.38
CA SER A 92 -10.46 -12.81 -3.79
C SER A 92 -10.96 -14.22 -4.05
#